data_AF-A0A954YYA5-F1
#
_entry.id   AF-A0A954YYA5-F1
#
_cell.length_a   1.000
_cell.length_b   1.000
_cell.length_c   1.000
_cell.angle_alpha   90.00
_cell.angle_beta   90.00
_cell.angle_gamma   90.00
#
_symmetry.space_group_name_H-M   'P 1'
#
loop_
_entity.id
_entity.type
_entity.pdbx_description
1 polymer ?
#
loop_
_entity_poly.entity_id
_entity_poly.type
_entity_poly.pdbx_seq_one_letter_code
_entity_poly.pdbx_strand_id
1 'polypeptide(L)'
;MPMSFAGFSDEEFEAHFERLRAHLVEVRPIFESFCSAYGYEMPTGSLGRYPRIRLDQEDEIIRFFDFYMTLDPNGQRYETFARDRPYELGCGAFVDLDKGTPHAHRYGKAIIIYEDRPFHKVADTLMADLEEYEQVIRQWTLETLKKEGQRSSLG
;
A
#
# COMPACT_ATOMS: atom_id res chain seq x y z
N MET A 1 -15.78 15.15 -18.01
CA MET A 1 -16.55 14.18 -18.80
C MET A 1 -16.26 12.80 -18.25
N PRO A 2 -17.24 12.07 -17.72
CA PRO A 2 -16.99 10.72 -17.22
C PRO A 2 -16.77 9.80 -18.42
N MET A 3 -15.60 9.16 -18.49
CA MET A 3 -15.34 8.10 -19.46
C MET A 3 -16.08 6.85 -18.99
N SER A 4 -17.16 6.50 -19.69
CA SER A 4 -17.77 5.19 -19.54
C SER A 4 -16.81 4.14 -20.13
N PHE A 5 -16.24 3.32 -19.27
CA PHE A 5 -15.66 2.06 -19.70
C PHE A 5 -16.79 1.02 -19.64
N ALA A 6 -17.21 0.56 -20.83
CA ALA A 6 -18.12 -0.56 -21.04
C ALA A 6 -19.47 -0.52 -20.29
N GLY A 7 -20.46 0.23 -20.78
CA GLY A 7 -21.90 -0.10 -20.58
C GLY A 7 -22.48 -0.15 -19.16
N PHE A 8 -21.68 0.08 -18.12
CA PHE A 8 -22.13 0.11 -16.73
C PHE A 8 -22.58 1.51 -16.32
N SER A 9 -23.63 1.58 -15.50
CA SER A 9 -23.91 2.76 -14.68
C SER A 9 -22.82 2.95 -13.61
N ASP A 10 -22.68 4.18 -13.10
CA ASP A 10 -21.72 4.48 -12.03
C ASP A 10 -21.95 3.63 -10.76
N GLU A 11 -23.21 3.28 -10.48
CA GLU A 11 -23.60 2.42 -9.35
C GLU A 11 -23.15 0.97 -9.54
N GLU A 12 -23.36 0.39 -10.73
CA GLU A 12 -22.91 -0.97 -11.04
C GLU A 12 -21.39 -1.08 -11.05
N PHE A 13 -20.73 -0.01 -11.51
CA PHE A 13 -19.28 0.11 -11.50
C PHE A 13 -18.74 0.13 -10.06
N GLU A 14 -19.31 0.93 -9.16
CA GLU A 14 -18.88 0.97 -7.75
C GLU A 14 -19.15 -0.36 -7.03
N ALA A 15 -20.33 -0.96 -7.27
CA ALA A 15 -20.68 -2.27 -6.71
C ALA A 15 -19.72 -3.39 -7.17
N HIS A 16 -19.16 -3.29 -8.37
CA HIS A 16 -18.13 -4.23 -8.85
C HIS A 16 -16.85 -4.16 -8.00
N PHE A 17 -16.35 -2.96 -7.71
CA PHE A 17 -15.13 -2.81 -6.90
C PHE A 17 -15.33 -3.10 -5.42
N GLU A 18 -16.52 -2.83 -4.88
CA GLU A 18 -16.87 -3.28 -3.52
C GLU A 18 -16.81 -4.80 -3.41
N ARG A 19 -17.38 -5.54 -4.38
CA ARG A 19 -17.25 -7.00 -4.42
C ARG A 19 -15.80 -7.44 -4.56
N LEU A 20 -15.02 -6.73 -5.37
CA LEU A 20 -13.61 -7.04 -5.57
C LEU A 20 -12.77 -6.79 -4.32
N ARG A 21 -13.20 -5.92 -3.40
CA ARG A 21 -12.50 -5.62 -2.13
C ARG A 21 -13.02 -6.42 -0.94
N ALA A 22 -14.18 -7.06 -1.05
CA ALA A 22 -14.86 -7.71 0.06
C ALA A 22 -13.98 -8.75 0.80
N HIS A 23 -13.13 -9.48 0.07
CA HIS A 23 -12.24 -10.49 0.66
C HIS A 23 -11.14 -9.90 1.55
N LEU A 24 -10.81 -8.61 1.41
CA LEU A 24 -9.83 -7.93 2.28
C LEU A 24 -10.27 -7.89 3.75
N VAL A 25 -11.56 -8.12 4.04
CA VAL A 25 -12.05 -8.28 5.41
C VAL A 25 -11.36 -9.42 6.15
N GLU A 26 -10.84 -10.44 5.45
CA GLU A 26 -10.13 -11.57 6.07
C GLU A 26 -8.79 -11.14 6.71
N VAL A 27 -8.09 -10.17 6.10
CA VAL A 27 -6.77 -9.72 6.55
C VAL A 27 -6.82 -8.38 7.29
N ARG A 28 -7.92 -7.63 7.17
CA ARG A 28 -8.09 -6.31 7.80
C ARG A 28 -7.86 -6.32 9.32
N PRO A 29 -8.36 -7.28 10.12
CA PRO A 29 -8.12 -7.30 11.56
C PRO A 29 -6.63 -7.42 11.94
N ILE A 30 -5.80 -8.04 11.08
CA ILE A 30 -4.35 -8.14 11.28
C ILE A 30 -3.72 -6.76 11.12
N PHE A 31 -4.08 -6.04 10.06
CA PHE A 31 -3.65 -4.66 9.84
C PHE A 31 -4.11 -3.72 10.96
N GLU A 32 -5.36 -3.84 11.42
CA GLU A 32 -5.89 -3.04 12.54
C GLU A 32 -5.10 -3.29 13.83
N SER A 33 -4.77 -4.56 14.11
CA SER A 33 -3.96 -4.93 15.27
C SER A 33 -2.55 -4.35 15.18
N PHE A 34 -1.92 -4.42 14.01
CA PHE A 34 -0.61 -3.83 13.75
C PHE A 34 -0.64 -2.30 13.91
N CYS A 35 -1.64 -1.64 13.32
CA CYS A 35 -1.88 -0.21 13.47
C CYS A 35 -1.96 0.21 14.94
N SER A 36 -2.77 -0.50 15.73
CA SER A 36 -2.92 -0.23 17.16
C SER A 36 -1.63 -0.45 17.96
N ALA A 37 -0.78 -1.40 17.55
CA ALA A 37 0.46 -1.72 18.26
C ALA A 37 1.60 -0.73 17.95
N TYR A 38 1.70 -0.27 16.70
CA TYR A 38 2.86 0.48 16.23
C TYR A 38 2.59 1.95 15.91
N GLY A 39 1.34 2.40 16.04
CA GLY A 39 0.93 3.79 15.78
C GLY A 39 0.85 4.10 14.28
N TYR A 40 0.37 3.15 13.49
CA TYR A 40 0.01 3.37 12.09
C TYR A 40 -1.48 3.63 11.97
N GLU A 41 -1.88 4.30 10.91
CA GLU A 41 -3.26 4.51 10.53
C GLU A 41 -3.54 3.93 9.14
N MET A 42 -4.77 3.46 8.92
CA MET A 42 -5.25 3.15 7.59
C MET A 42 -5.92 4.40 7.01
N PRO A 43 -5.34 5.05 5.98
CA PRO A 43 -5.94 6.23 5.39
C PRO A 43 -7.35 5.91 4.89
N THR A 44 -8.31 6.78 5.23
CA THR A 44 -9.71 6.67 4.79
C THR A 44 -9.93 7.27 3.39
N GLY A 45 -8.90 7.88 2.81
CA GLY A 45 -8.93 8.44 1.46
C GLY A 45 -8.99 7.38 0.35
N SER A 46 -9.35 7.81 -0.87
CA SER A 46 -9.39 6.91 -2.02
C SER A 46 -7.99 6.46 -2.43
N LEU A 47 -7.63 5.22 -2.08
CA LEU A 47 -6.39 4.55 -2.51
C LEU A 47 -6.49 3.97 -3.94
N GLY A 48 -7.51 4.39 -4.68
CA GLY A 48 -7.96 3.77 -5.92
C GLY A 48 -9.03 2.70 -5.69
N ARG A 49 -9.56 2.19 -6.79
CA ARG A 49 -10.66 1.22 -6.80
C ARG A 49 -10.19 -0.24 -6.70
N TYR A 50 -8.91 -0.50 -6.96
CA TYR A 50 -8.34 -1.86 -6.94
C TYR A 50 -8.06 -2.32 -5.49
N PRO A 51 -8.13 -3.63 -5.16
CA PRO A 51 -7.89 -4.12 -3.81
C PRO A 51 -6.53 -3.73 -3.28
N ARG A 52 -6.55 -2.88 -2.25
CA ARG A 52 -5.37 -2.31 -1.63
C ARG A 52 -5.66 -1.92 -0.18
N ILE A 53 -4.72 -2.18 0.71
CA ILE A 53 -4.66 -1.65 2.07
C ILE A 53 -3.34 -0.91 2.21
N ARG A 54 -3.42 0.36 2.57
CA ARG A 54 -2.28 1.21 2.86
C ARG A 54 -2.27 1.48 4.36
N LEU A 55 -1.10 1.39 4.96
CA LEU A 55 -0.85 1.91 6.29
C LEU A 55 0.14 3.06 6.17
N ASP A 56 -0.14 4.16 6.86
CA ASP A 56 0.80 5.27 6.98
C ASP A 56 1.00 5.60 8.46
N GLN A 57 2.23 5.93 8.81
CA GLN A 57 2.59 6.51 10.10
C GLN A 57 3.15 7.90 9.83
N GLU A 58 2.41 8.91 10.27
CA GLU A 58 2.81 10.31 10.13
C GLU A 58 3.77 10.71 11.27
N ASP A 59 4.97 11.13 10.89
CA ASP A 59 6.00 11.72 11.76
C ASP A 59 6.94 12.56 10.87
N GLU A 60 8.07 13.05 11.40
CA GLU A 60 9.14 13.69 10.61
C GLU A 60 9.58 12.80 9.44
N ILE A 61 9.65 11.49 9.68
CA ILE A 61 9.85 10.46 8.65
C ILE A 61 8.54 9.71 8.51
N ILE A 62 7.89 9.86 7.36
CA ILE A 62 6.65 9.16 7.06
C ILE A 62 7.00 7.72 6.69
N ARG A 63 6.42 6.77 7.41
CA ARG A 63 6.60 5.33 7.17
C ARG A 63 5.31 4.72 6.66
N PHE A 64 5.44 3.62 5.92
CA PHE A 64 4.28 3.00 5.33
C PHE A 64 4.42 1.51 5.07
N PHE A 65 3.27 0.86 4.97
CA PHE A 65 3.08 -0.46 4.38
C PHE A 65 2.02 -0.39 3.29
N ASP A 66 2.21 -1.16 2.23
CA ASP A 66 1.34 -1.14 1.07
C ASP A 66 1.07 -2.56 0.59
N PHE A 67 -0.16 -3.01 0.80
CA PHE A 67 -0.62 -4.33 0.41
C PHE A 67 -1.62 -4.20 -0.72
N TYR A 68 -1.38 -4.84 -1.85
CA TYR A 68 -2.29 -4.73 -2.99
C TYR A 68 -2.30 -6.00 -3.84
N MET A 69 -3.42 -6.24 -4.54
CA MET A 69 -3.50 -7.31 -5.51
C MET A 69 -2.58 -6.97 -6.68
N THR A 70 -1.80 -7.93 -7.17
CA THR A 70 -0.92 -7.66 -8.31
C THR A 70 -1.70 -7.61 -9.62
N LEU A 71 -1.00 -7.19 -10.68
CA LEU A 71 -1.49 -7.28 -12.05
C LEU A 71 -1.26 -8.70 -12.58
N ASP A 72 -2.04 -9.08 -13.59
CA ASP A 72 -1.83 -10.32 -14.33
C ASP A 72 -0.49 -10.29 -15.11
N PRO A 73 -0.05 -11.42 -15.67
CA PRO A 73 1.21 -11.48 -16.43
C PRO A 73 1.26 -10.57 -17.68
N ASN A 74 0.13 -10.04 -18.14
CA ASN A 74 0.05 -9.07 -19.24
C ASN A 74 0.03 -7.62 -18.73
N GLY A 75 0.16 -7.39 -17.42
CA GLY A 75 0.08 -6.07 -16.79
C GLY A 75 -1.36 -5.54 -16.67
N GLN A 76 -2.37 -6.41 -16.70
CA GLN A 76 -3.78 -6.04 -16.57
C GLN A 76 -4.32 -6.31 -15.15
N ARG A 77 -5.38 -5.60 -14.76
CA ARG A 77 -6.04 -5.84 -13.47
C ARG A 77 -6.89 -7.09 -13.54
N TYR A 78 -6.91 -7.87 -12.47
CA TYR A 78 -7.93 -8.91 -12.32
C TYR A 78 -9.29 -8.27 -12.05
N GLU A 79 -10.28 -8.61 -12.88
CA GLU A 79 -11.67 -8.13 -12.72
C GLU A 79 -12.43 -8.91 -11.65
N THR A 80 -11.90 -10.05 -11.19
CA THR A 80 -12.53 -10.91 -10.19
C THR A 80 -11.52 -11.42 -9.18
N PHE A 81 -11.97 -11.57 -7.94
CA PHE A 81 -11.19 -12.19 -6.89
C PHE A 81 -11.18 -13.72 -7.03
N ALA A 82 -10.01 -14.32 -6.79
CA ALA A 82 -9.86 -15.74 -6.51
C ALA A 82 -8.76 -15.92 -5.47
N ARG A 83 -8.83 -16.99 -4.66
CA ARG A 83 -7.91 -17.21 -3.51
C ARG A 83 -6.45 -17.44 -3.92
N ASP A 84 -6.21 -17.78 -5.17
CA ASP A 84 -4.91 -17.97 -5.79
C ASP A 84 -4.36 -16.69 -6.44
N ARG A 85 -5.16 -15.60 -6.50
CA ARG A 85 -4.69 -14.33 -7.05
C ARG A 85 -3.52 -13.80 -6.22
N PRO A 86 -2.46 -13.32 -6.88
CA PRO A 86 -1.30 -12.85 -6.16
C PRO A 86 -1.49 -11.47 -5.58
N TYR A 87 -0.82 -11.27 -4.46
CA TYR A 87 -0.71 -10.01 -3.76
C TYR A 87 0.75 -9.67 -3.54
N GLU A 88 1.01 -8.38 -3.55
CA GLU A 88 2.28 -7.79 -3.16
C GLU A 88 2.11 -7.09 -1.81
N LEU A 89 3.14 -7.18 -0.98
CA LEU A 89 3.31 -6.34 0.20
C LEU A 89 4.66 -5.63 0.08
N GLY A 90 4.64 -4.30 0.16
CA GLY A 90 5.82 -3.48 0.28
C GLY A 90 5.77 -2.63 1.53
N CYS A 91 6.92 -2.11 1.94
CA CYS A 91 7.03 -1.10 2.98
C CYS A 91 8.04 -0.04 2.59
N GLY A 92 8.02 1.10 3.27
CA GLY A 92 9.00 2.13 3.01
C GLY A 92 8.94 3.28 3.99
N ALA A 93 9.86 4.22 3.79
CA ALA A 93 9.84 5.49 4.48
C ALA A 93 10.30 6.60 3.56
N PHE A 94 9.81 7.81 3.81
CA PHE A 94 10.25 9.00 3.10
C PHE A 94 10.18 10.24 3.99
N VAL A 95 10.92 11.27 3.56
CA VAL A 95 10.89 12.60 4.15
C VAL A 95 10.75 13.62 3.03
N ASP A 96 9.82 14.55 3.22
CA ASP A 96 9.59 15.67 2.32
C ASP A 96 10.29 16.91 2.90
N LEU A 97 11.21 17.47 2.14
CA LEU A 97 11.92 18.70 2.49
C LEU A 97 11.40 19.87 1.65
N ASP A 98 11.45 21.06 2.22
CA ASP A 98 11.05 22.33 1.57
C ASP A 98 9.61 22.30 1.03
N LYS A 99 8.73 21.55 1.69
CA LYS A 99 7.32 21.37 1.30
C LYS A 99 6.62 22.73 1.16
N GLY A 100 5.89 22.91 0.06
CA GLY A 100 5.20 24.17 -0.26
C GLY A 100 6.06 25.20 -1.01
N THR A 101 7.29 24.83 -1.40
CA THR A 101 8.16 25.66 -2.25
C THR A 101 8.39 24.99 -3.62
N PRO A 102 8.81 25.73 -4.66
CA PRO A 102 9.24 25.15 -5.95
C PRO A 102 10.48 24.25 -5.87
N HIS A 103 11.11 24.14 -4.70
CA HIS A 103 12.28 23.31 -4.45
C HIS A 103 11.95 22.09 -3.58
N ALA A 104 10.66 21.86 -3.32
CA ALA A 104 10.19 20.72 -2.57
C ALA A 104 10.71 19.43 -3.19
N HIS A 105 11.29 18.57 -2.35
CA HIS A 105 11.83 17.30 -2.79
C HIS A 105 11.68 16.24 -1.70
N ARG A 106 11.66 14.99 -2.14
CA ARG A 106 11.52 13.81 -1.29
C ARG A 106 12.79 12.99 -1.34
N TYR A 107 13.19 12.45 -0.19
CA TYR A 107 14.07 11.28 -0.13
C TYR A 107 13.25 10.10 0.36
N GLY A 108 13.18 9.03 -0.44
CA GLY A 108 12.37 7.86 -0.12
C GLY A 108 13.11 6.56 -0.39
N LYS A 109 12.85 5.55 0.44
CA LYS A 109 13.34 4.18 0.27
C LYS A 109 12.17 3.22 0.48
N ALA A 110 12.11 2.16 -0.31
CA ALA A 110 11.09 1.13 -0.20
C ALA A 110 11.71 -0.27 -0.35
N ILE A 111 11.07 -1.25 0.26
CA ILE A 111 11.37 -2.67 0.14
C ILE A 111 10.10 -3.40 -0.25
N ILE A 112 10.22 -4.33 -1.18
CA ILE A 112 9.17 -5.30 -1.45
C ILE A 112 9.41 -6.52 -0.58
N ILE A 113 8.41 -6.88 0.22
CA ILE A 113 8.44 -8.01 1.17
C ILE A 113 8.11 -9.31 0.41
N TYR A 114 7.11 -9.27 -0.45
CA TYR A 114 6.79 -10.32 -1.42
C TYR A 114 5.99 -9.74 -2.59
N GLU A 115 6.12 -10.31 -3.79
CA GLU A 115 5.48 -9.82 -5.04
C GLU A 115 4.37 -10.73 -5.59
N ASP A 116 4.34 -12.01 -5.21
CA ASP A 116 3.47 -12.99 -5.89
C ASP A 116 2.84 -13.98 -4.89
N ARG A 117 2.43 -13.49 -3.71
CA ARG A 117 1.87 -14.37 -2.69
C ARG A 117 0.38 -14.62 -2.95
N PRO A 118 -0.06 -15.87 -3.11
CA PRO A 118 -1.49 -16.18 -3.22
C PRO A 118 -2.25 -15.68 -1.99
N PHE A 119 -3.42 -15.07 -2.19
CA PHE A 119 -4.19 -14.47 -1.09
C PHE A 119 -4.41 -15.42 0.11
N HIS A 120 -4.72 -16.70 -0.15
CA HIS A 120 -4.94 -17.67 0.93
C HIS A 120 -3.70 -17.97 1.79
N LYS A 121 -2.50 -17.58 1.35
CA LYS A 121 -1.24 -17.69 2.11
C LYS A 121 -0.86 -16.41 2.83
N VAL A 122 -1.54 -15.29 2.55
CA VAL A 122 -1.21 -13.99 3.14
C VAL A 122 -1.47 -14.02 4.64
N ALA A 123 -2.67 -14.45 5.06
CA ALA A 123 -3.06 -14.42 6.47
C ALA A 123 -2.14 -15.24 7.39
N ASP A 124 -1.52 -16.31 6.86
CA ASP A 124 -0.66 -17.22 7.63
C ASP A 124 0.60 -16.54 8.17
N THR A 125 1.13 -15.52 7.47
CA THR A 125 2.41 -14.89 7.83
C THR A 125 2.33 -13.37 7.93
N LEU A 126 1.22 -12.74 7.55
CA LEU A 126 1.10 -11.28 7.41
C LEU A 126 1.56 -10.51 8.67
N MET A 127 1.14 -10.93 9.87
CA MET A 127 1.57 -10.21 11.09
C MET A 127 3.09 -10.30 11.29
N ALA A 128 3.67 -11.49 11.10
CA ALA A 128 5.11 -11.68 11.24
C ALA A 128 5.90 -10.86 10.20
N ASP A 129 5.43 -10.83 8.96
CA ASP A 129 6.02 -10.00 7.90
C ASP A 129 5.95 -8.51 8.26
N LEU A 130 4.81 -8.02 8.78
CA LEU A 130 4.66 -6.63 9.20
C LEU A 130 5.61 -6.29 10.36
N GLU A 131 5.66 -7.12 11.40
CA GLU A 131 6.49 -6.93 12.58
C GLU A 131 8.00 -6.97 12.27
N GLU A 132 8.43 -7.89 11.40
CA GLU A 132 9.83 -8.01 10.99
C GLU A 132 10.28 -6.74 10.25
N TYR A 133 9.51 -6.32 9.24
CA TYR A 133 9.91 -5.18 8.41
C TYR A 133 9.68 -3.83 9.10
N GLU A 134 8.77 -3.77 10.07
CA GLU A 134 8.62 -2.61 10.95
C GLU A 134 9.91 -2.30 11.70
N GLN A 135 10.57 -3.34 12.24
CA GLN A 135 11.85 -3.18 12.92
C GLN A 135 12.94 -2.66 11.99
N VAL A 136 12.87 -2.99 10.70
CA VAL A 136 13.81 -2.51 9.67
C VAL A 136 13.57 -1.04 9.34
N ILE A 137 12.35 -0.68 8.94
CA ILE A 137 12.06 0.70 8.47
C ILE A 137 12.04 1.71 9.61
N ARG A 138 11.83 1.28 10.86
CA ARG A 138 11.94 2.13 12.06
C ARG A 138 13.37 2.64 12.28
N GLN A 139 14.38 1.89 11.84
CA GLN A 139 15.79 2.29 11.95
C GLN A 139 16.20 3.34 10.91
N TRP A 140 15.38 3.59 9.88
CA TRP A 140 15.72 4.57 8.85
C TRP A 140 15.55 5.97 9.39
N THR A 141 16.65 6.72 9.30
CA THR A 141 16.76 8.12 9.69
C THR A 141 16.79 9.02 8.46
N LEU A 142 16.72 10.34 8.65
CA LEU A 142 16.94 11.32 7.59
C LEU A 142 18.29 11.10 6.88
N GLU A 143 19.34 10.78 7.63
CA GLU A 143 20.67 10.51 7.06
C GLU A 143 20.66 9.23 6.21
N THR A 144 20.02 8.16 6.70
CA THR A 144 19.84 6.91 5.95
C THR A 144 19.11 7.18 4.64
N LEU A 145 17.99 7.93 4.68
CA LEU A 145 17.18 8.24 3.51
C LEU A 145 17.92 9.15 2.51
N LYS A 146 18.71 10.12 2.98
CA LYS A 146 19.55 10.95 2.10
C LYS A 146 20.66 10.16 1.42
N LYS A 147 21.24 9.19 2.11
CA LYS A 147 22.39 8.41 1.64
C LYS A 147 21.96 7.27 0.71
N GLU A 148 20.89 6.57 1.05
CA GLU A 148 20.48 5.31 0.40
C GLU A 148 19.14 5.40 -0.32
N GLY A 149 18.34 6.41 -0.02
CA GLY A 149 17.05 6.63 -0.66
C GLY A 149 17.18 7.31 -2.03
N GLN A 150 16.11 7.21 -2.80
CA GLN A 150 15.97 7.93 -4.05
C GLN A 150 15.48 9.35 -3.77
N ARG A 151 16.17 10.34 -4.37
CA ARG A 151 15.71 11.72 -4.40
C ARG A 151 14.72 11.92 -5.54
N SER A 152 13.57 12.51 -5.26
CA SER A 152 12.60 12.93 -6.27
C SER A 152 12.15 14.38 -6.04
N SER A 153 11.89 15.12 -7.11
CA SER A 153 11.28 16.46 -7.05
C SER A 153 9.79 16.32 -6.76
N LEU A 154 9.24 17.17 -5.90
CA LEU A 154 7.81 17.18 -5.58
C LEU A 154 7.00 18.17 -6.42
N GLY A 155 7.68 19.08 -7.15
CA GLY A 155 7.05 19.95 -8.15
C GLY A 155 6.41 21.16 -7.53
#